data_AF-A0A7C5WSD5-F1
#
_entry.id   AF-A0A7C5WSD5-F1
#
_cell.length_a   1.000
_cell.length_b   1.000
_cell.length_c   1.000
_cell.angle_alpha   90.00
_cell.angle_beta   90.00
_cell.angle_gamma   90.00
#
_symmetry.space_group_name_H-M   'P 1'
#
loop_
_entity.id
_entity.type
_entity.pdbx_description
1 polymer ?
#
loop_
_entity_poly.entity_id
_entity_poly.type
_entity_poly.pdbx_seq_one_letter_code
_entity_poly.pdbx_strand_id
1 'polypeptide(L)'
;MSELWSVDLYNALLVFTLPNITDIITTYNVLRRLGVEHEANILARVLFKRFGIAGGFLLKYFGMGFIILVGLLTGQLVSSIWVNNIVLALVTAWNSYVNYKYRYVVGKD
;
A
#
# COMPACT_ATOMS: atom_id res chain seq x y z
N MET A 1 22.81 -21.34 -11.29
CA MET A 1 22.50 -20.23 -10.38
C MET A 1 22.68 -18.91 -11.14
N SER A 2 21.62 -18.36 -11.73
CA SER A 2 21.59 -16.97 -12.27
C SER A 2 20.20 -16.48 -12.73
N GLU A 3 19.13 -17.28 -12.64
CA GLU A 3 17.77 -16.82 -13.01
C GLU A 3 16.99 -16.15 -11.87
N LEU A 4 17.58 -16.01 -10.68
CA LEU A 4 16.92 -15.34 -9.55
C LEU A 4 16.74 -13.83 -9.78
N TRP A 5 17.37 -13.27 -10.80
CA TRP A 5 17.35 -11.85 -11.17
C TRP A 5 17.02 -11.69 -12.65
N SER A 6 15.97 -12.36 -13.12
CA SER A 6 15.47 -12.13 -14.47
C SER A 6 15.12 -10.65 -14.67
N VAL A 7 15.27 -10.17 -15.91
CA VAL A 7 14.87 -8.80 -16.27
C VAL A 7 13.41 -8.53 -15.90
N ASP A 8 12.55 -9.54 -15.99
CA ASP A 8 11.14 -9.46 -15.61
C ASP A 8 10.94 -9.25 -14.11
N LEU A 9 11.72 -9.95 -13.27
CA LEU A 9 11.68 -9.75 -11.83
C LEU A 9 12.20 -8.36 -11.45
N TYR A 10 13.30 -7.92 -12.08
CA TYR A 10 13.85 -6.58 -11.87
C TYR A 10 12.83 -5.50 -12.24
N ASN A 11 12.18 -5.61 -13.40
CA ASN A 11 11.14 -4.68 -13.84
C ASN A 11 9.95 -4.67 -12.89
N ALA A 12 9.48 -5.84 -12.45
CA ALA A 12 8.36 -5.95 -11.51
C ALA A 12 8.68 -5.30 -10.16
N LEU A 13 9.91 -5.47 -9.63
CA LEU A 13 10.37 -4.83 -8.40
C LEU A 13 10.60 -3.32 -8.56
N LEU A 14 11.11 -2.87 -9.71
CA LEU A 14 11.29 -1.44 -9.98
C LEU A 14 9.93 -0.72 -10.04
N VAL A 15 8.97 -1.32 -10.75
CA VAL A 15 7.56 -0.85 -10.79
C VAL A 15 6.89 -0.97 -9.44
N PHE A 16 7.35 -1.83 -8.53
CA PHE A 16 6.83 -1.89 -7.15
C PHE A 16 7.29 -0.71 -6.30
N THR A 17 8.53 -0.27 -6.47
CA THR A 17 9.15 0.77 -5.64
C THR A 17 8.42 2.12 -5.76
N LEU A 18 8.04 2.52 -6.97
CA LEU A 18 7.43 3.83 -7.24
C LEU A 18 6.00 3.98 -6.65
N PRO A 19 5.05 3.05 -6.88
CA PRO A 19 3.75 3.00 -6.23
C PRO A 19 3.86 2.89 -4.71
N ASN A 20 4.84 2.14 -4.19
CA ASN A 20 5.01 1.98 -2.76
C ASN A 20 5.44 3.30 -2.08
N ILE A 21 6.41 4.03 -2.65
CA ILE A 21 6.80 5.36 -2.13
C ILE A 21 5.61 6.34 -2.18
N THR A 22 4.88 6.37 -3.29
CA THR A 22 3.71 7.25 -3.43
C THR A 22 2.55 6.85 -2.51
N ASP A 23 2.35 5.56 -2.27
CA ASP A 23 1.38 5.06 -1.29
C ASP A 23 1.74 5.53 0.12
N ILE A 24 3.02 5.45 0.52
CA ILE A 24 3.48 5.91 1.84
C ILE A 24 3.11 7.38 2.06
N ILE A 25 3.43 8.24 1.09
CA ILE A 25 3.17 9.68 1.18
C ILE A 25 1.66 9.96 1.22
N THR A 26 0.91 9.35 0.31
CA THR A 26 -0.54 9.61 0.19
C THR A 26 -1.31 9.05 1.39
N THR A 27 -0.99 7.85 1.85
CA THR A 27 -1.57 7.21 3.06
C THR A 27 -1.27 8.03 4.31
N TYR A 28 -0.02 8.46 4.50
CA TYR A 28 0.34 9.30 5.64
C TYR A 28 -0.48 10.59 5.68
N ASN A 29 -0.64 11.25 4.52
CA ASN A 29 -1.42 12.48 4.41
C ASN A 29 -2.92 12.29 4.67
N VAL A 30 -3.52 11.21 4.14
CA VAL A 30 -4.93 10.86 4.39
C VAL A 30 -5.15 10.62 5.88
N LEU A 31 -4.30 9.77 6.49
CA LEU A 31 -4.44 9.38 7.89
C LEU A 31 -4.24 10.55 8.85
N ARG A 32 -3.27 11.43 8.57
CA ARG A 32 -3.03 12.63 9.37
C ARG A 32 -4.21 13.60 9.34
N ARG A 33 -4.97 13.64 8.23
CA ARG A 33 -6.08 14.58 8.03
C ARG A 33 -7.45 14.05 8.48
N LEU A 34 -7.78 12.80 8.14
CA LEU A 34 -9.09 12.22 8.42
C LEU A 34 -9.18 11.54 9.79
N GLY A 35 -8.02 11.28 10.41
CA GLY A 35 -7.94 10.49 11.62
C GLY A 35 -8.30 9.02 11.39
N VAL A 36 -7.98 8.20 12.38
CA VAL A 36 -8.17 6.74 12.35
C VAL A 36 -9.65 6.33 12.30
N GLU A 37 -10.57 7.23 12.64
CA GLU A 37 -11.99 6.90 12.82
C GLU A 37 -12.75 6.69 11.51
N HIS A 38 -12.20 7.17 10.39
CA HIS A 38 -12.77 7.00 9.05
C HIS A 38 -12.26 5.75 8.32
N GLU A 39 -11.42 4.92 8.96
CA GLU A 39 -10.94 3.66 8.37
C GLU A 39 -12.06 2.64 8.26
N ALA A 40 -12.38 2.21 7.04
CA ALA A 40 -13.45 1.25 6.75
C ALA A 40 -13.14 -0.16 7.27
N ASN A 41 -11.86 -0.51 7.36
CA ASN A 41 -11.44 -1.81 7.86
C ASN A 41 -11.29 -1.78 9.39
N ILE A 42 -12.12 -2.57 10.09
CA ILE A 42 -12.15 -2.66 11.56
C ILE A 42 -10.79 -3.12 12.12
N LEU A 43 -10.13 -4.08 11.47
CA LEU A 43 -8.81 -4.57 11.91
C LEU A 43 -7.74 -3.49 11.74
N ALA A 44 -7.77 -2.77 10.60
CA ALA A 44 -6.89 -1.64 10.38
C ALA A 44 -7.12 -0.58 11.47
N ARG A 45 -8.37 -0.22 11.72
CA ARG A 45 -8.77 0.75 12.75
C ARG A 45 -8.25 0.38 14.15
N VAL A 46 -8.33 -0.89 14.54
CA VAL A 46 -7.82 -1.39 15.84
C VAL A 46 -6.29 -1.28 15.91
N LEU A 47 -5.58 -1.72 14.87
CA LEU A 47 -4.13 -1.62 14.77
C LEU A 47 -3.66 -0.16 14.77
N PHE A 48 -4.37 0.71 14.05
CA PHE A 48 -4.12 2.15 14.02
C PHE A 48 -4.37 2.83 15.37
N LYS A 49 -5.43 2.45 16.10
CA LYS A 49 -5.68 3.02 17.44
C LYS A 49 -4.59 2.64 18.43
N ARG A 50 -3.95 1.48 18.26
CA ARG A 50 -2.93 0.97 19.18
C ARG A 50 -1.49 1.37 18.80
N PHE A 51 -1.19 1.43 17.51
CA PHE A 51 0.17 1.65 17.00
C PHE A 51 0.29 2.91 16.14
N GLY A 52 -0.77 3.73 16.04
CA GLY A 52 -0.81 4.91 15.19
C GLY A 52 -0.62 4.53 13.71
N ILE A 53 -0.09 5.48 12.94
CA ILE A 53 0.13 5.34 11.50
C ILE A 53 1.00 4.11 11.16
N ALA A 54 1.94 3.75 12.03
CA ALA A 54 2.79 2.57 11.86
C ALA A 54 1.98 1.26 11.81
N GLY A 55 0.90 1.14 12.57
CA GLY A 55 0.02 -0.04 12.55
C GLY A 55 -0.66 -0.27 11.21
N GLY A 56 -1.02 0.80 10.51
CA GLY A 56 -1.57 0.73 9.16
C GLY A 56 -0.60 0.23 8.12
N PHE A 57 0.61 0.78 8.16
CA PHE A 57 1.69 0.33 7.29
C PHE A 57 2.03 -1.12 7.56
N LEU A 58 2.04 -1.55 8.83
CA LEU A 58 2.31 -2.94 9.19
C LEU A 58 1.29 -3.90 8.57
N LEU A 59 0.00 -3.57 8.64
CA LEU A 59 -1.06 -4.38 8.03
C LEU A 59 -0.95 -4.43 6.50
N LYS A 60 -0.62 -3.29 5.86
CA LYS A 60 -0.39 -3.21 4.42
C LYS A 60 0.78 -4.10 3.98
N TYR A 61 1.95 -3.94 4.62
CA TYR A 61 3.13 -4.75 4.31
C TYR A 61 2.93 -6.22 4.60
N PHE A 62 2.13 -6.56 5.62
CA PHE A 62 1.73 -7.94 5.86
C PHE A 62 0.91 -8.51 4.70
N GLY A 63 -0.10 -7.78 4.22
CA GLY A 63 -0.90 -8.19 3.06
C GLY A 63 -0.07 -8.33 1.79
N MET A 64 0.85 -7.39 1.54
CA MET A 64 1.77 -7.43 0.40
C MET A 64 2.73 -8.62 0.50
N GLY A 65 3.28 -8.87 1.69
CA GLY A 65 4.14 -10.02 1.96
C GLY A 65 3.41 -11.34 1.79
N PHE A 66 2.13 -11.41 2.18
CA PHE A 66 1.28 -12.58 1.97
C PHE A 66 1.08 -12.89 0.48
N ILE A 67 0.81 -11.88 -0.36
CA ILE A 67 0.67 -12.06 -1.81
C ILE A 67 1.97 -12.60 -2.42
N ILE A 68 3.12 -12.05 -2.04
CA ILE A 68 4.45 -12.51 -2.51
C ILE A 68 4.72 -13.94 -2.04
N LEU A 69 4.40 -14.26 -0.78
CA LEU A 69 4.60 -15.60 -0.22
C LEU A 69 3.76 -16.64 -0.96
N VAL A 70 2.48 -16.35 -1.23
CA VAL A 70 1.61 -17.24 -2.02
C VAL A 70 2.20 -17.42 -3.42
N GLY A 71 2.60 -16.34 -4.09
CA GLY A 71 3.26 -16.43 -5.39
C GLY A 71 4.54 -17.26 -5.39
N LEU A 72 5.35 -17.14 -4.34
CA LEU A 72 6.56 -17.95 -4.18
C LEU A 72 6.21 -19.44 -4.02
N LEU A 73 5.24 -19.76 -3.18
CA LEU A 73 4.80 -21.15 -2.92
C LEU A 73 4.15 -21.80 -4.14
N THR A 74 3.51 -21.02 -5.01
CA THR A 74 2.89 -21.51 -6.25
C THR A 74 3.80 -21.42 -7.49
N GLY A 75 5.06 -21.00 -7.33
CA GLY A 75 6.00 -20.82 -8.45
C GLY A 75 5.64 -19.66 -9.40
N GLN A 76 4.78 -18.74 -8.97
CA GLN A 76 4.32 -17.57 -9.73
C GLN A 76 4.78 -16.25 -9.10
N LEU A 77 6.05 -16.19 -8.67
CA LEU A 77 6.60 -15.04 -7.96
C LEU A 77 6.44 -13.72 -8.74
N VAL A 78 6.83 -13.70 -10.01
CA VAL A 78 6.74 -12.49 -10.86
C VAL A 78 5.29 -12.01 -10.98
N SER A 79 4.35 -12.91 -11.25
CA SER A 79 2.92 -12.60 -11.33
C SER A 79 2.38 -12.03 -10.01
N SER A 80 2.80 -12.57 -8.87
CA SER A 80 2.37 -12.07 -7.55
C SER A 80 2.88 -10.65 -7.26
N ILE A 81 4.09 -10.30 -7.71
CA ILE A 81 4.63 -8.94 -7.59
C ILE A 81 3.82 -7.98 -8.47
N TRP A 82 3.44 -8.40 -9.68
CA TRP A 82 2.56 -7.61 -10.54
C TRP A 82 1.17 -7.39 -9.93
N VAL A 83 0.59 -8.41 -9.31
CA VAL A 83 -0.66 -8.26 -8.56
C VAL A 83 -0.50 -7.22 -7.45
N ASN A 84 0.59 -7.29 -6.68
CA ASN A 84 0.90 -6.27 -5.67
C ASN A 84 1.02 -4.86 -6.27
N ASN A 85 1.66 -4.72 -7.44
CA ASN A 85 1.80 -3.43 -8.11
C ASN A 85 0.43 -2.85 -8.49
N ILE A 86 -0.48 -3.68 -9.00
CA ILE A 86 -1.84 -3.27 -9.35
C ILE A 86 -2.60 -2.83 -8.11
N VAL A 87 -2.56 -3.62 -7.04
CA VAL A 87 -3.23 -3.31 -5.77
C VAL A 87 -2.68 -2.00 -5.18
N LEU A 88 -1.35 -1.84 -5.13
CA LEU A 88 -0.71 -0.61 -4.67
C LEU A 88 -1.13 0.60 -5.51
N ALA A 89 -1.14 0.49 -6.84
CA ALA A 89 -1.54 1.58 -7.72
C ALA A 89 -2.98 2.03 -7.45
N LEU A 90 -3.91 1.08 -7.24
CA LEU A 90 -5.30 1.38 -6.89
C LEU A 90 -5.42 2.06 -5.54
N VAL A 91 -4.67 1.60 -4.53
CA VAL A 91 -4.65 2.20 -3.19
C VAL A 91 -4.07 3.62 -3.24
N THR A 92 -2.97 3.84 -3.96
CA THR A 92 -2.39 5.17 -4.17
C THR A 92 -3.37 6.10 -4.89
N ALA A 93 -4.05 5.61 -5.92
CA ALA A 93 -5.06 6.39 -6.65
C ALA A 93 -6.24 6.78 -5.73
N TRP A 94 -6.73 5.84 -4.93
CA TRP A 94 -7.79 6.10 -3.95
C TRP A 94 -7.34 7.12 -2.90
N ASN A 95 -6.16 6.95 -2.31
CA ASN A 95 -5.62 7.88 -1.31
C ASN A 95 -5.39 9.27 -1.90
N SER A 96 -4.97 9.36 -3.16
CA SER A 96 -4.84 10.63 -3.88
C SER A 96 -6.21 11.31 -4.09
N TYR A 97 -7.23 10.53 -4.49
CA TYR A 97 -8.61 11.03 -4.63
C TYR A 97 -9.16 11.54 -3.29
N VAL A 98 -8.98 10.78 -2.21
CA VAL A 98 -9.38 11.17 -0.86
C VAL A 98 -8.65 12.45 -0.43
N ASN A 99 -7.33 12.51 -0.61
CA ASN A 99 -6.55 13.73 -0.33
C ASN A 99 -7.06 14.94 -1.11
N TYR A 100 -7.46 14.78 -2.38
CA TYR A 100 -8.03 15.84 -3.20
C TYR A 100 -9.42 16.27 -2.70
N LYS A 101 -10.34 15.31 -2.51
CA LYS A 101 -11.72 15.56 -2.06
C LYS A 101 -11.77 16.32 -0.74
N TYR A 102 -10.93 15.93 0.21
CA TYR A 102 -10.89 16.54 1.55
C TYR A 102 -9.91 17.72 1.66
N ARG A 103 -9.22 18.11 0.58
CA ARG A 103 -8.32 19.29 0.57
C ARG A 103 -9.06 20.60 0.81
N TYR A 104 -10.33 20.69 0.42
CA TYR A 104 -11.13 21.91 0.46
C TYR A 104 -12.07 21.99 1.68
N VAL A 105 -12.13 20.94 2.52
CA VAL A 105 -13.01 20.92 3.69
C VAL A 105 -12.36 21.60 4.90
N VAL A 106 -11.04 21.65 4.97
CA VAL A 106 -10.27 22.21 6.12
C VAL A 106 -9.73 23.62 5.85
N GLY A 107 -10.04 24.21 4.69
CA GLY A 107 -9.67 25.60 4.37
C GLY A 107 -10.74 26.63 4.74
N LYS A 108 -11.69 26.26 5.61
CA LYS A 108 -12.88 27.05 5.95
C LYS A 108 -13.00 27.42 7.44
N ASP A 109 -11.93 27.24 8.21
CA ASP A 109 -11.84 27.74 9.58
C ASP A 109 -10.91 28.96 9.64
#